data_AF-A0A8S2RE36-F1
#
_entry.id   AF-A0A8S2RE36-F1
#
_cell.length_a   1.000
_cell.length_b   1.000
_cell.length_c   1.000
_cell.angle_alpha   90.00
_cell.angle_beta   90.00
_cell.angle_gamma   90.00
#
_symmetry.space_group_name_H-M   'P 1'
#
loop_
_entity.id
_entity.type
_entity.pdbx_description
1 polymer ?
#
loop_
_entity_poly.entity_id
_entity_poly.type
_entity_poly.pdbx_seq_one_letter_code
_entity_poly.pdbx_strand_id
1 'polypeptide(L)'
;LKIFHKNSPRPIDYDGPRQPGPAIADYMKKFADPSWTPPPSDVAVLTSENFSEFISNQELALVEFYAPWCGHCKRLEPKFEKAATLLKKDTNIRLAKIDATTHADLASSHNVTG
;
A
#
# COMPACT_ATOMS: atom_id res chain seq x y z
N LEU A 1 2.98 -16.12 4.78
CA LEU A 1 3.62 -15.65 6.04
C LEU A 1 3.75 -14.13 5.94
N LYS A 2 3.97 -13.43 7.05
CA LYS A 2 4.15 -11.96 7.05
C LYS A 2 5.47 -11.62 7.72
N ILE A 3 6.17 -10.62 7.17
CA ILE A 3 7.41 -10.07 7.72
C ILE A 3 7.10 -8.73 8.37
N PHE A 4 7.55 -8.56 9.61
CA PHE A 4 7.43 -7.32 10.36
C PHE A 4 8.84 -6.72 10.48
N HIS A 5 9.03 -5.53 9.91
CA HIS A 5 10.32 -4.84 9.92
C HIS A 5 10.15 -3.44 10.51
N LYS A 6 11.06 -3.01 11.39
CA LYS A 6 10.96 -1.72 12.10
C LYS A 6 10.87 -0.50 11.18
N ASN A 7 11.47 -0.57 9.99
CA ASN A 7 11.46 0.51 8.99
C ASN A 7 10.22 0.45 8.07
N SER A 8 9.31 -0.51 8.26
CA SER A 8 8.09 -0.63 7.48
C SER A 8 6.87 -0.43 8.39
N PRO A 9 6.02 0.58 8.14
CA PRO A 9 4.80 0.77 8.92
C PRO A 9 3.76 -0.33 8.65
N ARG A 10 3.94 -1.13 7.58
CA ARG A 10 3.05 -2.24 7.22
C ARG A 10 3.79 -3.58 7.15
N PRO A 11 3.11 -4.71 7.43
CA PRO A 11 3.69 -6.03 7.26
C PRO A 11 3.92 -6.34 5.77
N ILE A 12 5.07 -6.91 5.45
CA ILE A 12 5.47 -7.29 4.09
C ILE A 12 5.02 -8.74 3.86
N ASP A 13 4.52 -9.03 2.67
CA ASP A 13 4.20 -10.41 2.29
C ASP A 13 5.46 -11.25 2.13
N TYR A 14 5.45 -12.43 2.76
CA TYR A 14 6.47 -13.42 2.52
C TYR A 14 6.12 -14.23 1.26
N ASP A 15 6.87 -13.95 0.19
CA ASP A 15 6.76 -14.64 -1.10
C ASP A 15 7.88 -15.67 -1.32
N GLY A 16 8.63 -16.01 -0.27
CA GLY A 16 9.72 -16.99 -0.32
C GLY A 16 9.26 -18.46 -0.32
N PRO A 17 10.20 -19.41 -0.52
CA PRO A 17 9.91 -20.84 -0.51
C PRO A 17 9.47 -21.33 0.88
N ARG A 18 8.40 -22.13 0.94
CA ARG A 18 7.86 -22.70 2.19
C ARG A 18 8.41 -24.09 2.54
N GLN A 19 9.50 -24.50 1.90
CA GLN A 19 10.10 -25.82 2.07
C GLN A 19 10.97 -25.86 3.33
N PRO A 20 11.10 -27.04 3.99
CA PRO A 20 12.08 -27.23 5.06
C PRO A 20 13.51 -26.90 4.57
N GLY A 21 14.32 -26.29 5.43
CA GLY A 21 15.72 -25.96 5.13
C GLY A 21 16.04 -24.47 5.26
N PRO A 22 17.19 -24.00 4.72
CA PRO A 22 17.66 -22.64 4.95
C PRO A 22 16.88 -21.57 4.17
N ALA A 23 15.96 -21.96 3.28
CA ALA A 23 15.26 -21.04 2.38
C ALA A 23 14.51 -19.90 3.10
N ILE A 24 13.86 -20.17 4.24
CA ILE A 24 13.22 -19.12 5.05
C ILE A 24 14.28 -18.19 5.64
N ALA A 25 15.35 -18.76 6.22
CA ALA A 25 16.43 -17.99 6.82
C ALA A 25 17.15 -17.09 5.79
N ASP A 26 17.44 -17.62 4.60
CA ASP A 26 18.11 -16.88 3.53
C ASP A 26 17.21 -15.77 2.96
N TYR A 27 15.89 -16.01 2.88
CA TYR A 27 14.94 -14.95 2.52
C TYR A 27 14.93 -13.83 3.58
N MET A 28 14.92 -14.20 4.87
CA MET A 28 14.91 -13.23 5.98
C MET A 28 16.19 -12.40 6.06
N LYS A 29 17.36 -12.93 5.66
CA LYS A 29 18.62 -12.17 5.63
C LYS A 29 18.54 -10.90 4.76
N LYS A 30 17.70 -10.88 3.72
CA LYS A 30 17.48 -9.68 2.87
C LYS A 30 16.89 -8.50 3.65
N PHE A 31 16.08 -8.79 4.66
CA PHE A 31 15.41 -7.80 5.52
C PHE A 31 16.21 -7.52 6.80
N ALA A 32 17.24 -8.31 7.09
CA ALA A 32 18.13 -8.08 8.22
C ALA A 32 19.25 -7.05 7.91
N ASP A 33 19.39 -6.67 6.64
CA ASP A 33 20.33 -5.63 6.23
C ASP A 33 19.94 -4.28 6.88
N PRO A 34 20.84 -3.62 7.63
CA PRO A 34 20.55 -2.34 8.28
C PRO A 34 20.24 -1.21 7.28
N SER A 35 20.64 -1.36 6.02
CA SER A 35 20.33 -0.43 4.92
C SER A 35 19.00 -0.73 4.22
N TRP A 36 18.32 -1.82 4.59
CA TRP A 36 17.03 -2.16 3.99
C TRP A 36 15.97 -1.11 4.30
N THR A 37 15.32 -0.65 3.24
CA THR A 37 14.16 0.23 3.28
C THR A 37 13.05 -0.34 2.39
N PRO A 38 11.77 -0.07 2.71
CA PRO A 38 10.69 -0.46 1.82
C PRO A 38 10.86 0.23 0.46
N PRO A 39 10.53 -0.47 -0.65
CA PRO A 39 10.58 0.14 -1.96
C PRO A 39 9.66 1.37 -2.02
N PRO A 40 10.04 2.42 -2.77
CA PRO A 40 9.18 3.59 -2.95
C PRO A 40 7.86 3.17 -3.61
N SER A 41 6.78 3.85 -3.22
CA SER A 41 5.43 3.65 -3.75
C SER A 41 5.03 4.86 -4.58
N ASP A 42 4.42 4.61 -5.74
CA ASP A 42 3.79 5.65 -6.56
C ASP A 42 2.34 5.96 -6.11
N VAL A 43 1.80 5.15 -5.20
CA VAL A 43 0.47 5.34 -4.61
C VAL A 43 0.55 6.41 -3.53
N ALA A 44 -0.19 7.50 -3.73
CA ALA A 44 -0.29 8.55 -2.72
C ALA A 44 -1.02 8.06 -1.47
N VAL A 45 -0.49 8.36 -0.28
CA VAL A 45 -1.20 8.12 0.98
C VAL A 45 -1.97 9.39 1.32
N LEU A 46 -3.30 9.28 1.33
CA LEU A 46 -4.17 10.38 1.66
C LEU A 46 -4.68 10.28 3.10
N THR A 47 -4.90 11.45 3.68
CA THR A 47 -5.50 11.68 4.97
C THR A 47 -6.64 12.68 4.81
N SER A 48 -7.45 12.86 5.85
CA SER A 48 -8.51 13.86 5.85
C SER A 48 -8.00 15.27 5.52
N GLU A 49 -6.77 15.59 5.90
CA GLU A 49 -6.19 16.93 5.72
C GLU A 49 -5.74 17.20 4.28
N ASN A 50 -5.22 16.19 3.58
CA ASN A 50 -4.65 16.38 2.24
C ASN A 50 -5.57 15.93 1.09
N PHE A 51 -6.66 15.22 1.41
CA PHE A 51 -7.54 14.61 0.41
C PHE A 51 -8.13 15.65 -0.54
N SER A 52 -8.71 16.73 0.00
CA SER A 52 -9.37 17.75 -0.81
C SER A 52 -8.40 18.42 -1.80
N GLU A 53 -7.21 18.79 -1.33
CA GLU A 53 -6.18 19.42 -2.14
C GLU A 53 -5.64 18.46 -3.21
N PHE A 54 -5.42 17.19 -2.84
CA PHE A 54 -4.97 16.19 -3.79
C PHE A 54 -5.98 16.06 -4.93
N ILE A 55 -7.26 15.85 -4.61
CA ILE A 55 -8.31 15.63 -5.61
C ILE A 55 -8.52 16.86 -6.50
N SER A 56 -8.49 18.08 -5.95
CA SER A 56 -8.64 19.30 -6.76
C SER A 56 -7.51 19.50 -7.80
N ASN A 57 -6.35 18.89 -7.56
CA ASN A 57 -5.19 19.00 -8.44
C ASN A 57 -5.09 17.87 -9.48
N GLN A 58 -6.01 16.91 -9.48
CA GLN A 58 -6.02 15.81 -10.45
C GLN A 58 -7.22 15.95 -11.40
N GLU A 59 -6.98 15.84 -12.71
CA GLU A 59 -8.08 15.70 -13.69
C GLU A 59 -8.79 14.34 -13.54
N LEU A 60 -8.03 13.31 -13.18
CA LEU A 60 -8.52 11.97 -12.93
C LEU A 60 -7.63 11.27 -11.90
N ALA A 61 -8.25 10.68 -10.88
CA ALA A 61 -7.56 9.88 -9.86
C ALA A 61 -8.41 8.70 -9.42
N LEU A 62 -7.75 7.62 -9.01
CA LEU A 62 -8.39 6.47 -8.38
C LEU A 62 -7.92 6.38 -6.92
N VAL A 63 -8.87 6.39 -6.00
CA VAL A 63 -8.61 6.32 -4.55
C VAL A 63 -9.13 4.98 -4.00
N GLU A 64 -8.24 4.19 -3.42
CA GLU A 64 -8.61 2.99 -2.64
C GLU A 64 -8.89 3.39 -1.18
N PHE A 65 -10.14 3.27 -0.75
CA PHE A 65 -10.48 3.27 0.66
C PHE A 65 -10.27 1.85 1.20
N TYR A 66 -9.28 1.66 2.06
CA TYR A 66 -8.89 0.34 2.57
C TYR A 66 -8.96 0.27 4.08
N ALA A 67 -8.99 -0.96 4.60
CA ALA A 67 -8.76 -1.25 6.01
C ALA A 67 -7.49 -2.12 6.18
N PRO A 68 -6.62 -1.85 7.17
CA PRO A 68 -5.39 -2.61 7.40
C PRO A 68 -5.60 -4.10 7.68
N TRP A 69 -6.81 -4.49 8.08
CA TRP A 69 -7.20 -5.87 8.34
C TRP A 69 -7.93 -6.53 7.16
N CYS A 70 -8.34 -5.77 6.13
CA CYS A 70 -9.06 -6.32 4.98
C CYS A 70 -8.15 -7.21 4.12
N GLY A 71 -8.41 -8.51 4.15
CA GLY A 71 -7.64 -9.49 3.37
C GLY A 71 -7.77 -9.32 1.85
N HIS A 72 -8.85 -8.69 1.37
CA HIS A 72 -9.06 -8.40 -0.05
C HIS A 72 -8.16 -7.25 -0.52
N CYS A 73 -8.13 -6.13 0.23
CA CYS A 73 -7.24 -5.00 -0.04
C CYS A 73 -5.77 -5.42 -0.05
N LYS A 74 -5.35 -6.25 0.91
CA LYS A 74 -3.96 -6.78 0.95
C LYS A 74 -3.54 -7.53 -0.32
N ARG A 75 -4.49 -8.24 -0.96
CA ARG A 75 -4.21 -8.94 -2.23
C ARG A 75 -4.23 -8.01 -3.43
N LEU A 76 -4.93 -6.88 -3.32
CA LEU A 76 -4.99 -5.86 -4.36
C LEU A 76 -3.73 -4.99 -4.36
N GLU A 77 -3.15 -4.71 -3.19
CA GLU A 77 -2.02 -3.78 -3.01
C GLU A 77 -0.88 -3.97 -4.05
N PRO A 78 -0.32 -5.16 -4.31
CA PRO A 78 0.75 -5.30 -5.30
C PRO A 78 0.33 -4.96 -6.73
N LYS A 79 -0.94 -5.23 -7.08
CA LYS A 79 -1.50 -4.89 -8.40
C LYS A 79 -1.79 -3.40 -8.50
N PHE A 80 -2.26 -2.79 -7.40
CA PHE A 80 -2.54 -1.37 -7.32
C PHE A 80 -1.26 -0.53 -7.42
N GLU A 81 -0.18 -0.93 -6.73
CA GLU A 81 1.14 -0.31 -6.87
C GLU A 81 1.67 -0.39 -8.31
N LYS A 82 1.56 -1.57 -8.95
CA LYS A 82 1.96 -1.73 -10.36
C LYS A 82 1.13 -0.84 -11.30
N ALA A 83 -0.17 -0.75 -11.07
CA ALA A 83 -1.06 0.12 -11.84
C ALA A 83 -0.69 1.60 -11.65
N ALA A 84 -0.34 2.01 -10.43
CA ALA A 84 0.06 3.39 -10.13
C ALA A 84 1.33 3.78 -10.90
N THR A 85 2.34 2.92 -10.93
CA THR A 85 3.58 3.17 -11.69
C THR A 85 3.32 3.27 -13.18
N LEU A 86 2.48 2.40 -13.75
CA LEU A 86 2.15 2.45 -15.19
C LEU A 86 1.36 3.71 -15.54
N LEU A 87 0.30 4.02 -14.80
CA LEU A 87 -0.57 5.17 -15.06
C LEU A 87 0.15 6.51 -14.91
N LYS A 88 1.00 6.64 -13.89
CA LYS A 88 1.84 7.82 -13.70
C LYS A 88 2.80 8.04 -14.87
N LYS A 89 3.39 6.96 -15.39
CA LYS A 89 4.35 7.02 -16.51
C LYS A 89 3.67 7.33 -17.85
N ASP A 90 2.55 6.67 -18.13
CA ASP A 90 1.95 6.68 -19.47
C ASP A 90 0.94 7.82 -19.65
N THR A 91 0.26 8.23 -18.58
CA THR A 91 -0.91 9.14 -18.64
C THR A 91 -0.91 10.23 -17.57
N ASN A 92 0.11 10.28 -16.71
CA ASN A 92 0.18 11.17 -15.54
C ASN A 92 -1.01 11.04 -14.56
N ILE A 93 -1.78 9.94 -14.63
CA ILE A 93 -2.88 9.66 -13.71
C ILE A 93 -2.28 9.17 -12.39
N ARG A 94 -2.79 9.70 -11.27
CA ARG A 94 -2.33 9.32 -9.92
C ARG A 94 -3.31 8.40 -9.22
N LEU A 95 -2.75 7.38 -8.57
CA LEU A 95 -3.47 6.48 -7.67
C LEU A 95 -3.17 6.87 -6.23
N ALA A 96 -4.16 6.68 -5.38
CA ALA A 96 -4.11 7.03 -3.98
C ALA A 96 -4.78 5.97 -3.11
N LYS A 97 -4.43 5.95 -1.82
CA LYS A 97 -5.10 5.13 -0.83
C LYS A 97 -5.34 5.90 0.46
N ILE A 98 -6.44 5.58 1.13
CA ILE A 98 -6.83 6.15 2.42
C ILE A 98 -7.28 5.05 3.36
N ASP A 99 -6.79 5.11 4.60
CA ASP A 99 -7.20 4.19 5.64
C ASP A 99 -8.58 4.61 6.19
N ALA A 100 -9.62 3.88 5.80
CA ALA A 100 -10.98 4.16 6.23
C ALA A 100 -11.20 3.92 7.74
N THR A 101 -10.30 3.17 8.40
CA THR A 101 -10.39 2.91 9.85
C THR A 101 -9.90 4.10 10.67
N THR A 102 -8.99 4.91 10.13
CA THR A 102 -8.50 6.13 10.78
C THR A 102 -9.21 7.39 10.27
N HIS A 103 -9.77 7.35 9.05
CA HIS A 103 -10.48 8.46 8.42
C HIS A 103 -11.97 8.11 8.17
N ALA A 104 -12.65 7.64 9.22
CA ALA A 104 -14.02 7.14 9.14
C ALA A 104 -15.03 8.19 8.64
N ASP A 105 -14.86 9.46 9.01
CA ASP A 105 -15.74 10.56 8.57
C ASP A 105 -15.66 10.77 7.06
N LEU A 106 -14.44 10.77 6.51
CA LEU A 106 -14.20 10.92 5.08
C LEU A 106 -14.67 9.69 4.30
N ALA A 107 -14.47 8.49 4.85
CA ALA A 107 -15.03 7.27 4.28
C ALA A 107 -16.57 7.32 4.25
N SER A 108 -17.20 7.77 5.35
CA SER A 108 -18.65 7.88 5.47
C SER A 108 -19.24 8.92 4.52
N SER A 109 -18.60 10.08 4.34
CA SER A 109 -19.05 11.10 3.38
C SER A 109 -19.03 10.62 1.93
N HIS A 110 -18.27 9.56 1.65
CA HIS A 110 -18.20 8.89 0.35
C HIS A 110 -18.93 7.53 0.33
N ASN A 111 -19.81 7.26 1.30
CA ASN A 111 -20.61 6.03 1.41
C ASN A 111 -19.79 4.73 1.44
N VAL A 112 -18.56 4.78 1.95
CA VAL A 112 -17.73 3.59 2.17
C VAL A 112 -18.21 2.88 3.43
N THR A 113 -18.71 1.65 3.28
CA THR A 113 -19.39 0.92 4.36
C THR A 113 -18.80 -0.45 4.69
N GLY A 114 -17.75 -0.91 3.97
CA GLY A 114 -17.06 -2.18 4.26
C GLY A 114 -16.00 -2.55 3.23
#